data_AF-A0A8J4ULT1-F1
#
_entry.id   AF-A0A8J4ULT1-F1
#
_cell.length_a   1.000
_cell.length_b   1.000
_cell.length_c   1.000
_cell.angle_alpha   90.00
_cell.angle_beta   90.00
_cell.angle_gamma   90.00
#
_symmetry.space_group_name_H-M   'P 1'
#
loop_
_entity.id
_entity.type
_entity.pdbx_description
1 polymer ?
#
loop_
_entity_poly.entity_id
_entity_poly.type
_entity_poly.pdbx_seq_one_letter_code
_entity_poly.pdbx_strand_id
1 'polypeptide(L)' 'NSTAPKVAESLNQVALPVVPFDTCKRMDYWWFQVKTSMICCGYTLPDELKSVCQ' A
#
# COMPACT_ATOMS: atom_id res chain seq x y z
N ASN A 1 8.72 -5.50 -6.74
CA ASN A 1 8.36 -4.36 -7.62
C ASN A 1 8.32 -4.90 -9.05
N SER A 2 7.17 -4.87 -9.73
CA SER A 2 7.03 -5.51 -11.05
C SER A 2 7.64 -4.63 -12.13
N THR A 3 8.65 -5.13 -12.84
CA THR A 3 9.36 -4.42 -13.91
C THR A 3 8.58 -4.39 -15.24
N ALA A 4 7.41 -5.02 -15.30
CA ALA A 4 6.47 -4.99 -16.43
C ALA A 4 5.02 -5.27 -15.94
N PRO A 5 4.33 -4.27 -15.35
CA PRO A 5 2.96 -4.46 -14.88
C PRO A 5 2.05 -4.76 -16.07
N LYS A 6 1.34 -5.90 -16.01
CA LYS A 6 0.27 -6.22 -16.95
C LYS A 6 -1.05 -5.84 -16.30
N VAL A 7 -1.83 -5.00 -16.98
CA VAL A 7 -3.21 -4.71 -16.58
C VAL A 7 -4.02 -5.99 -16.73
N ALA A 8 -4.84 -6.31 -15.73
CA ALA A 8 -5.68 -7.50 -15.79
C ALA A 8 -6.85 -7.32 -16.76
N GLU A 9 -7.16 -8.36 -17.53
CA GLU A 9 -8.33 -8.40 -18.41
C GLU A 9 -9.65 -8.52 -17.63
N SER A 10 -9.57 -9.06 -16.40
CA SER A 10 -10.69 -9.21 -15.47
C SER A 10 -10.45 -8.39 -14.20
N LEU A 11 -11.54 -8.10 -13.46
CA LEU A 11 -11.48 -7.32 -12.23
C LEU A 11 -10.66 -8.04 -11.14
N ASN A 12 -9.56 -7.40 -10.72
CA ASN A 12 -8.79 -7.80 -9.54
C ASN A 12 -9.37 -7.16 -8.28
N GLN A 13 -9.58 -7.96 -7.24
CA GLN A 13 -10.07 -7.49 -5.94
C GLN A 13 -9.16 -8.01 -4.84
N VAL A 14 -8.90 -7.17 -3.83
CA VAL A 14 -8.15 -7.53 -2.64
C VAL A 14 -8.71 -6.79 -1.42
N ALA A 15 -8.77 -7.48 -0.28
CA ALA A 15 -9.06 -6.85 1.00
C ALA A 15 -7.76 -6.34 1.62
N LEU A 16 -7.66 -5.04 1.86
CA LEU A 16 -6.51 -4.40 2.50
C LEU A 16 -6.92 -3.80 3.84
N PRO A 17 -6.13 -4.02 4.91
CA PRO A 17 -6.39 -3.37 6.19
C PRO A 17 -6.03 -1.88 6.13
N VAL A 18 -6.74 -1.06 6.91
CA VAL A 18 -6.41 0.35 7.09
C VAL A 18 -5.19 0.46 7.99
N VAL A 19 -4.19 1.22 7.55
CA VAL A 19 -2.97 1.48 8.30
C VAL A 19 -3.15 2.78 9.10
N PRO A 20 -2.79 2.81 10.40
CA PRO A 20 -2.86 4.05 11.18
C PRO A 20 -1.99 5.17 10.58
N PHE A 21 -2.49 6.41 10.61
CA PHE A 21 -1.77 7.57 10.08
C PHE A 21 -0.37 7.74 10.68
N ASP A 22 -0.22 7.46 11.97
CA ASP A 22 1.08 7.50 12.66
C ASP A 22 2.08 6.49 12.14
N THR A 23 1.60 5.38 11.56
CA THR A 23 2.45 4.39 10.88
C THR A 23 2.77 4.85 9.46
N CYS A 24 1.78 5.37 8.72
CA CYS A 24 1.98 5.90 7.36
C CYS A 24 3.02 7.03 7.28
N LYS A 25 3.04 7.89 8.30
CA LYS A 25 3.93 9.06 8.36
C LYS A 25 5.35 8.73 8.84
N ARG A 26 5.67 7.47 9.14
CA ARG A 26 7.04 7.07 9.53
C ARG A 26 8.01 7.14 8.35
N MET A 27 9.31 7.25 8.64
CA MET A 27 10.37 7.43 7.63
C MET A 27 10.46 6.23 6.67
N ASP A 28 10.11 5.05 7.15
CA ASP A 28 10.18 3.79 6.41
C ASP A 28 8.95 3.54 5.51
N TYR A 29 8.00 4.48 5.46
CA TYR A 29 6.85 4.46 4.55
C TYR A 29 6.79 5.74 3.69
N TRP A 30 5.74 6.54 3.87
CA TRP A 30 5.37 7.67 3.03
C TRP A 30 5.69 9.03 3.69
N TRP A 31 6.29 9.01 4.89
CA TRP A 31 6.91 10.15 5.59
C TRP A 31 6.18 11.49 5.35
N PHE A 32 6.89 12.53 4.87
CA PHE A 32 6.36 13.88 4.63
C PHE A 32 5.38 13.97 3.46
N GLN A 33 5.22 12.91 2.66
CA GLN A 33 4.34 12.92 1.48
C GLN A 33 2.88 12.67 1.87
N VAL A 34 2.63 12.03 3.01
CA VAL A 34 1.29 11.76 3.53
C VAL A 34 0.69 13.01 4.18
N LYS A 35 -0.50 13.40 3.70
CA LYS A 35 -1.30 14.50 4.26
C LYS A 35 -2.38 13.95 5.17
N THR A 36 -2.85 14.75 6.13
CA THR A 36 -3.94 14.37 7.05
C THR A 36 -5.28 14.10 6.34
N SER A 37 -5.43 14.55 5.09
CA SER A 37 -6.57 14.27 4.23
C SER A 37 -6.47 12.94 3.47
N MET A 38 -5.45 12.12 3.74
CA MET A 38 -5.19 10.84 3.06
C MET A 38 -5.34 9.68 4.05
N ILE A 39 -5.65 8.51 3.52
CA ILE A 39 -5.62 7.23 4.23
C ILE A 39 -4.64 6.28 3.53
N CYS A 40 -3.99 5.39 4.27
CA CYS A 40 -3.22 4.30 3.67
C CYS A 40 -3.86 2.96 3.98
N CYS A 41 -3.83 2.07 3.00
CA CYS A 41 -4.31 0.70 3.12
C CYS A 41 -3.20 -0.23 2.63
N GLY A 42 -2.89 -1.28 3.39
CA GLY A 42 -1.79 -2.18 3.08
C GLY A 42 -1.23 -2.89 4.31
N TYR A 43 -0.21 -3.70 4.11
CA TYR A 43 0.41 -4.49 5.17
C TYR A 43 1.62 -3.78 5.78
N THR A 44 1.84 -3.94 7.08
CA THR A 44 2.90 -3.25 7.83
C THR A 44 4.23 -4.02 7.91
N LEU A 45 4.29 -5.25 7.39
CA LEU A 45 5.50 -6.09 7.41
C LEU A 45 5.91 -6.51 6.01
N PRO A 46 7.21 -6.72 5.75
CA PRO A 46 7.71 -7.21 4.47
C PRO A 46 7.40 -8.69 4.19
N ASP A 47 6.92 -9.46 5.18
CA ASP A 47 6.77 -10.92 5.06
C ASP A 47 5.47 -11.39 4.41
N GLU A 48 4.48 -10.52 4.25
CA GLU A 48 3.40 -10.77 3.30
C GLU A 48 3.66 -9.95 2.05
N LEU A 49 4.44 -10.52 1.12
CA LEU A 49 4.66 -10.06 -0.25
C LEU A 49 3.35 -10.06 -1.08
N LYS A 50 2.20 -9.79 -0.47
CA LYS A 50 0.94 -9.48 -1.13
C LYS A 50 1.07 -8.06 -1.64
N SER A 51 1.30 -7.97 -2.94
CA SER A 51 1.18 -6.78 -3.78
C SER A 51 0.53 -5.58 -3.09
N VAL A 52 1.36 -4.62 -2.64
CA VAL A 52 0.90 -3.30 -2.16
C VAL A 52 0.37 -2.41 -3.30
N CYS A 53 0.61 -2.79 -4.55
CA CYS A 53 0.01 -2.20 -5.75
C CYS A 53 -0.59 -3.33 -6.61
N GLN A 54 -1.87 -3.65 -6.40
CA GLN A 54 -2.66 -4.36 -7.42
C GLN A 54 -3.14 -3.39 -8.49
#